data_AF-A0A067CKI6-F1
#
_entry.id   AF-A0A067CKI6-F1
#
_cell.length_a   1.000
_cell.length_b   1.000
_cell.length_c   1.000
_cell.angle_alpha   90.00
_cell.angle_beta   90.00
_cell.angle_gamma   90.00
#
_symmetry.space_group_name_H-M   'P 1'
#
loop_
_entity.id
_entity.type
_entity.pdbx_description
1 polymer ?
#
loop_
_entity_poly.entity_id
_entity_poly.type
_entity_poly.pdbx_seq_one_letter_code
_entity_poly.pdbx_strand_id
1 'polypeptide(L)'
;MAWFETFGSRWFFDTVERERYVDTSMLCDLLLQQRRLDLIECFLQEHCVYFQDCARDYASFIHSVLTIYGWEPLASTLDVLLTKWPLVGAMRLVASLAGVALDPVCPPLQRPFAKELIKTCFCRLVVVTSTAVGADFALWRNGIAGLQQLVADVLLLQTYLMTLSESAQHGSYLDAYLPAPLVHLVDSFLVPLSFVDAVILKQRSIFDPVAVVGPAVLTLREHVPPATLAPLVAPLLATAQELPNDMTLHGLIAYLCLAPDLGMDLVATMATRYPLLFVPAMRAVAKDHCDALDVMAIGAMVLELSARLFEDEATTSQLVVHYEQSMAWPTTATVVEFCILGLLTDATTFLDAYAPSQLQAFAIAWTDALRGSAQRIDFFTHCVFCLLYTLHDVCARHKDVGVFLASTCRTELGAIATQVAATLPPLPSVAMAIDDGLANDCASCADFATFLQNAAVREYIGKTYATTGTPALCAHVRAIAVPAQCLRMEDRQSFLGSVYIRKEPRGVDVAAWDALAKEHMMLAGLPSRMRYMDEWIAAWTSEEATASGASS
;
A
#
# COMPACT_ATOMS: atom_id res chain seq x y z
N MET A 1 32.00 -4.41 -31.82
CA MET A 1 32.22 -5.02 -33.15
C MET A 1 32.87 -6.39 -33.02
N ALA A 2 34.19 -6.53 -32.78
CA ALA A 2 34.85 -7.84 -32.59
C ALA A 2 34.22 -8.69 -31.46
N TRP A 3 33.72 -8.06 -30.40
CA TRP A 3 33.07 -8.75 -29.28
C TRP A 3 31.67 -9.31 -29.62
N PHE A 4 30.94 -8.69 -30.57
CA PHE A 4 29.63 -9.17 -31.06
C PHE A 4 29.79 -10.19 -32.20
N GLU A 5 30.82 -10.04 -33.05
CA GLU A 5 31.10 -10.96 -34.16
C GLU A 5 31.70 -12.30 -33.69
N THR A 6 32.38 -12.34 -32.53
CA THR A 6 33.08 -13.55 -32.07
C THR A 6 32.18 -14.56 -31.35
N PHE A 7 31.04 -14.15 -30.79
CA PHE A 7 30.25 -15.02 -29.89
C PHE A 7 28.89 -15.50 -30.42
N GLY A 8 28.43 -14.99 -31.56
CA GLY A 8 27.10 -15.32 -32.08
C GLY A 8 25.96 -14.85 -31.14
N SER A 9 24.81 -14.52 -31.71
CA SER A 9 23.68 -13.89 -31.01
C SER A 9 23.11 -14.68 -29.83
N ARG A 10 23.51 -15.93 -29.59
CA ARG A 10 22.93 -16.80 -28.55
C ARG A 10 23.63 -16.73 -27.18
N TRP A 11 24.97 -16.74 -27.12
CA TRP A 11 25.68 -16.89 -25.83
C TRP A 11 25.80 -15.59 -25.02
N PHE A 12 25.76 -14.43 -25.68
CA PHE A 12 25.80 -13.14 -24.99
C PHE A 12 24.57 -12.93 -24.08
N PHE A 13 23.39 -13.41 -24.50
CA PHE A 13 22.14 -13.16 -23.78
C PHE A 13 21.79 -14.22 -22.71
N ASP A 14 22.31 -15.45 -22.82
CA ASP A 14 22.14 -16.50 -21.78
C ASP A 14 22.89 -16.14 -20.48
N THR A 15 23.95 -15.35 -20.56
CA THR A 15 24.69 -14.86 -19.39
C THR A 15 23.96 -13.71 -18.69
N VAL A 16 23.17 -12.94 -19.43
CA VAL A 16 22.42 -11.77 -18.95
C VAL A 16 21.17 -12.18 -18.14
N GLU A 17 20.71 -13.44 -18.21
CA GLU A 17 19.57 -13.92 -17.41
C GLU A 17 19.74 -13.79 -15.88
N ARG A 18 20.98 -13.67 -15.38
CA ARG A 18 21.28 -13.65 -13.94
C ARG A 18 21.70 -12.30 -13.32
N GLU A 19 22.03 -11.27 -14.10
CA GLU A 19 22.59 -9.98 -13.59
C GLU A 19 21.74 -8.73 -13.97
N ARG A 20 20.44 -8.93 -14.20
CA ARG A 20 19.66 -8.30 -15.29
C ARG A 20 19.06 -6.89 -15.12
N TYR A 21 19.36 -6.11 -14.09
CA TYR A 21 18.71 -4.79 -13.90
C TYR A 21 19.58 -3.56 -14.23
N VAL A 22 20.90 -3.69 -14.22
CA VAL A 22 21.80 -2.53 -14.38
C VAL A 22 22.17 -2.27 -15.85
N ASP A 23 22.05 -3.27 -16.73
CA ASP A 23 22.57 -3.19 -18.11
C ASP A 23 21.52 -2.92 -19.21
N THR A 24 20.22 -2.94 -18.91
CA THR A 24 19.18 -2.76 -19.95
C THR A 24 19.20 -1.36 -20.56
N SER A 25 19.36 -0.32 -19.73
CA SER A 25 19.48 1.07 -20.20
C SER A 25 20.75 1.27 -21.03
N MET A 26 21.89 0.76 -20.56
CA MET A 26 23.17 0.84 -21.28
C MET A 26 23.10 0.14 -22.64
N LEU A 27 22.47 -1.04 -22.73
CA LEU A 27 22.27 -1.74 -24.00
C LEU A 27 21.38 -0.93 -24.96
N CYS A 28 20.27 -0.37 -24.47
CA CYS A 28 19.40 0.49 -25.24
C CYS A 28 20.16 1.71 -25.80
N ASP A 29 20.97 2.36 -24.96
CA ASP A 29 21.80 3.50 -25.35
C ASP A 29 22.83 3.10 -26.41
N LEU A 30 23.49 1.96 -26.26
CA LEU A 30 24.44 1.42 -27.25
C LEU A 30 23.75 1.13 -28.58
N LEU A 31 22.55 0.54 -28.58
CA LEU A 31 21.77 0.27 -29.80
C LEU A 31 21.37 1.57 -30.51
N LEU A 32 20.95 2.60 -29.77
CA LEU A 32 20.67 3.93 -30.31
C LEU A 32 21.93 4.58 -30.92
N GLN A 33 23.09 4.42 -30.27
CA GLN A 33 24.37 4.95 -30.76
C GLN A 33 24.85 4.28 -32.05
N GLN A 34 24.59 2.98 -32.25
CA GLN A 34 24.99 2.27 -33.47
C GLN A 34 24.24 2.74 -34.72
N ARG A 35 23.07 3.38 -34.54
CA ARG A 35 22.21 3.90 -35.62
C ARG A 35 21.86 2.86 -36.71
N ARG A 36 21.70 1.59 -36.30
CA ARG A 36 21.42 0.46 -37.18
C ARG A 36 20.02 -0.08 -36.95
N LEU A 37 19.12 0.21 -37.88
CA LEU A 37 17.70 -0.18 -37.79
C LEU A 37 17.53 -1.71 -37.69
N ASP A 38 18.31 -2.46 -38.46
CA ASP A 38 18.28 -3.94 -38.48
C ASP A 38 18.58 -4.56 -37.10
N LEU A 39 19.53 -3.99 -36.36
CA LEU A 39 19.85 -4.43 -35.01
C LEU A 39 18.74 -4.09 -34.01
N ILE A 40 18.13 -2.91 -34.17
CA ILE A 40 17.02 -2.47 -33.31
C ILE A 40 15.79 -3.33 -33.55
N GLU A 41 15.48 -3.65 -34.80
CA GLU A 41 14.38 -4.54 -35.17
C GLU A 41 14.58 -5.93 -34.57
N CYS A 42 15.76 -6.53 -34.77
CA CYS A 42 16.11 -7.82 -34.19
C CYS A 42 15.98 -7.80 -32.65
N PHE A 43 16.51 -6.75 -32.00
CA PHE A 43 16.42 -6.61 -30.55
C PHE A 43 14.97 -6.52 -30.05
N LEU A 44 14.15 -5.66 -30.65
CA LEU A 44 12.75 -5.50 -30.27
C LEU A 44 11.93 -6.79 -30.52
N GLN A 45 12.17 -7.48 -31.64
CA GLN A 45 11.42 -8.69 -31.98
C GLN A 45 11.81 -9.92 -31.14
N GLU A 46 13.10 -10.11 -30.86
CA GLU A 46 13.64 -11.36 -30.30
C GLU A 46 14.08 -11.23 -28.84
N HIS A 47 14.54 -10.07 -28.40
CA HIS A 47 15.28 -9.91 -27.15
C HIS A 47 14.62 -8.96 -26.14
N CYS A 48 13.59 -8.22 -26.53
CA CYS A 48 12.82 -7.39 -25.61
C CYS A 48 11.92 -8.29 -24.73
N VAL A 49 12.51 -8.89 -23.69
CA VAL A 49 11.89 -9.95 -22.87
C VAL A 49 10.76 -9.44 -21.97
N TYR A 50 9.82 -10.35 -21.69
CA TYR A 50 8.68 -10.23 -20.79
C TYR A 50 9.10 -10.04 -19.32
N PHE A 51 8.96 -8.83 -18.79
CA PHE A 51 9.06 -8.54 -17.34
C PHE A 51 7.82 -7.80 -16.85
N GLN A 52 7.62 -7.82 -15.53
CA GLN A 52 6.42 -7.30 -14.87
C GLN A 52 6.17 -5.80 -15.15
N ASP A 53 7.23 -5.02 -15.39
CA ASP A 53 7.20 -3.59 -15.74
C ASP A 53 7.96 -3.25 -17.05
N CYS A 54 7.93 -4.15 -18.06
CA CYS A 54 8.68 -3.95 -19.31
C CYS A 54 8.38 -2.62 -20.02
N ALA A 55 7.17 -2.06 -19.86
CA ALA A 55 6.83 -0.76 -20.42
C ALA A 55 7.72 0.34 -19.82
N ARG A 56 7.94 0.35 -18.51
CA ARG A 56 8.76 1.39 -17.86
C ARG A 56 10.23 1.28 -18.27
N ASP A 57 10.73 0.07 -18.46
CA ASP A 57 12.14 -0.16 -18.80
C ASP A 57 12.49 0.20 -20.25
N TYR A 58 11.57 -0.08 -21.19
CA TYR A 58 11.84 0.07 -22.63
C TYR A 58 11.12 1.24 -23.30
N ALA A 59 10.15 1.90 -22.65
CA ALA A 59 9.35 2.93 -23.31
C ALA A 59 10.18 4.12 -23.81
N SER A 60 11.19 4.57 -23.04
CA SER A 60 12.07 5.67 -23.46
C SER A 60 12.92 5.29 -24.69
N PHE A 61 13.41 4.05 -24.74
CA PHE A 61 14.11 3.50 -25.89
C PHE A 61 13.19 3.40 -27.11
N ILE A 62 12.00 2.81 -26.97
CA ILE A 62 11.03 2.66 -28.06
C ILE A 62 10.61 4.04 -28.59
N HIS A 63 10.32 5.00 -27.71
CA HIS A 63 10.01 6.39 -28.10
C HIS A 63 11.16 7.03 -28.89
N SER A 64 12.40 6.87 -28.43
CA SER A 64 13.59 7.40 -29.09
C SER A 64 13.78 6.78 -30.48
N VAL A 65 13.61 5.47 -30.60
CA VAL A 65 13.66 4.74 -31.86
C VAL A 65 12.59 5.27 -32.84
N LEU A 66 11.34 5.40 -32.40
CA LEU A 66 10.25 5.94 -33.24
C LEU A 66 10.48 7.39 -33.66
N THR A 67 11.11 8.17 -32.80
CA THR A 67 11.47 9.57 -33.09
C THR A 67 12.58 9.66 -34.14
N ILE A 68 13.60 8.79 -34.05
CA ILE A 68 14.77 8.79 -34.94
C ILE A 68 14.42 8.21 -36.32
N TYR A 69 13.77 7.06 -36.37
CA TYR A 69 13.57 6.31 -37.62
C TYR A 69 12.20 6.49 -38.26
N GLY A 70 11.23 7.06 -37.54
CA GLY A 70 9.81 7.00 -37.94
C GLY A 70 9.19 5.66 -37.58
N TRP A 71 7.88 5.56 -37.72
CA TRP A 71 7.14 4.38 -37.26
C TRP A 71 6.88 3.37 -38.39
N GLU A 72 6.90 3.82 -39.64
CA GLU A 72 6.58 3.01 -40.81
C GLU A 72 7.53 1.82 -40.98
N PRO A 73 8.87 1.98 -40.86
CA PRO A 73 9.78 0.84 -40.94
C PRO A 73 9.59 -0.16 -39.78
N LEU A 74 9.17 0.36 -38.62
CA LEU A 74 9.07 -0.40 -37.38
C LEU A 74 7.69 -1.02 -37.14
N ALA A 75 6.72 -0.80 -38.03
CA ALA A 75 5.34 -1.22 -37.81
C ALA A 75 5.22 -2.74 -37.59
N SER A 76 5.92 -3.54 -38.41
CA SER A 76 5.94 -5.00 -38.27
C SER A 76 6.65 -5.46 -36.99
N THR A 77 7.75 -4.78 -36.63
CA THR A 77 8.48 -5.01 -35.39
C THR A 77 7.63 -4.74 -34.15
N LEU A 78 6.90 -3.63 -34.14
CA LEU A 78 5.98 -3.29 -33.05
C LEU A 78 4.81 -4.27 -32.97
N ASP A 79 4.29 -4.76 -34.10
CA ASP A 79 3.26 -5.79 -34.12
C ASP A 79 3.71 -7.08 -33.39
N VAL A 80 4.93 -7.52 -33.69
CA VAL A 80 5.55 -8.70 -33.04
C VAL A 80 5.84 -8.43 -31.56
N LEU A 81 6.29 -7.22 -31.21
CA LEU A 81 6.55 -6.84 -29.82
C LEU A 81 5.26 -6.86 -28.99
N LEU A 82 4.20 -6.19 -29.47
CA LEU A 82 2.93 -6.01 -28.76
C LEU A 82 2.17 -7.33 -28.57
N THR A 83 2.36 -8.31 -29.45
CA THR A 83 1.75 -9.64 -29.29
C THR A 83 2.41 -10.49 -28.20
N LYS A 84 3.67 -10.19 -27.86
CA LYS A 84 4.43 -10.94 -26.86
C LYS A 84 4.42 -10.28 -25.48
N TRP A 85 4.20 -8.96 -25.42
CA TRP A 85 4.28 -8.20 -24.18
C TRP A 85 3.08 -8.41 -23.24
N PRO A 86 3.25 -8.18 -21.92
CA PRO A 86 2.14 -8.12 -20.99
C PRO A 86 1.16 -7.04 -21.44
N LEU A 87 -0.13 -7.40 -21.52
CA LEU A 87 -1.16 -6.53 -22.08
C LEU A 87 -1.23 -5.17 -21.37
N VAL A 88 -1.14 -5.15 -20.03
CA VAL A 88 -1.14 -3.91 -19.23
C VAL A 88 0.00 -2.99 -19.65
N GLY A 89 1.24 -3.51 -19.74
CA GLY A 89 2.41 -2.73 -20.13
C GLY A 89 2.34 -2.27 -21.59
N ALA A 90 1.91 -3.15 -22.49
CA ALA A 90 1.75 -2.81 -23.90
C ALA A 90 0.70 -1.72 -24.12
N MET A 91 -0.46 -1.81 -23.46
CA MET A 91 -1.49 -0.79 -23.56
C MET A 91 -1.03 0.55 -22.96
N ARG A 92 -0.34 0.51 -21.82
CA ARG A 92 0.22 1.70 -21.18
C ARG A 92 1.29 2.39 -22.03
N LEU A 93 2.14 1.63 -22.72
CA LEU A 93 3.09 2.17 -23.69
C LEU A 93 2.35 2.91 -24.82
N VAL A 94 1.33 2.29 -25.41
CA VAL A 94 0.55 2.89 -26.50
C VAL A 94 -0.19 4.15 -26.01
N ALA A 95 -0.78 4.13 -24.81
CA ALA A 95 -1.41 5.29 -24.19
C ALA A 95 -0.41 6.43 -23.90
N SER A 96 0.82 6.09 -23.51
CA SER A 96 1.90 7.07 -23.26
C SER A 96 2.38 7.70 -24.57
N LEU A 97 2.57 6.90 -25.64
CA LEU A 97 2.93 7.41 -26.96
C LEU A 97 1.84 8.30 -27.55
N ALA A 98 0.57 8.02 -27.26
CA ALA A 98 -0.57 8.87 -27.62
C ALA A 98 -0.67 10.15 -26.75
N GLY A 99 0.07 10.22 -25.64
CA GLY A 99 0.02 11.33 -24.70
C GLY A 99 -1.27 11.42 -23.88
N VAL A 100 -1.98 10.30 -23.68
CA VAL A 100 -3.25 10.27 -22.93
C VAL A 100 -3.17 9.47 -21.64
N ALA A 101 -2.08 8.73 -21.39
CA ALA A 101 -1.90 7.98 -20.15
C ALA A 101 -1.87 8.90 -18.92
N LEU A 102 -2.54 8.50 -17.84
CA LEU A 102 -2.52 9.22 -16.56
C LEU A 102 -1.15 9.16 -15.86
N ASP A 103 -0.44 8.05 -16.02
CA ASP A 103 0.93 7.85 -15.52
C ASP A 103 1.84 7.42 -16.69
N PRO A 104 2.26 8.37 -17.53
CA PRO A 104 2.97 8.08 -18.76
C PRO A 104 4.38 7.51 -18.51
N VAL A 105 4.75 6.45 -19.25
CA VAL A 105 6.09 5.83 -19.16
C VAL A 105 7.10 6.41 -20.16
N CYS A 106 6.64 7.21 -21.12
CA CYS A 106 7.46 7.97 -22.04
C CYS A 106 6.73 9.24 -22.50
N PRO A 107 7.43 10.22 -23.11
CA PRO A 107 6.77 11.39 -23.69
C PRO A 107 5.84 11.02 -24.85
N PRO A 108 4.86 11.88 -25.20
CA PRO A 108 4.04 11.69 -26.39
C PRO A 108 4.88 11.65 -27.67
N LEU A 109 4.46 10.86 -28.66
CA LEU A 109 5.14 10.77 -29.95
C LEU A 109 4.74 11.94 -30.85
N GLN A 110 5.64 12.93 -30.96
CA GLN A 110 5.45 14.12 -31.80
C GLN A 110 5.96 13.89 -33.22
N ARG A 111 5.38 12.93 -33.94
CA ARG A 111 5.72 12.61 -35.33
C ARG A 111 4.47 12.71 -36.22
N PRO A 112 4.63 13.08 -37.51
CA PRO A 112 3.53 13.06 -38.45
C PRO A 112 2.86 11.68 -38.46
N PHE A 113 1.52 11.65 -38.51
CA PHE A 113 0.75 10.41 -38.63
C PHE A 113 0.94 9.45 -37.44
N ALA A 114 1.37 9.95 -36.27
CA ALA A 114 1.47 9.12 -35.07
C ALA A 114 0.10 8.48 -34.71
N LYS A 115 -1.01 9.15 -35.02
CA LYS A 115 -2.36 8.62 -34.79
C LYS A 115 -2.61 7.29 -35.52
N GLU A 116 -2.10 7.08 -36.74
CA GLU A 116 -2.15 5.78 -37.44
C GLU A 116 -1.45 4.67 -36.68
N LEU A 117 -0.24 4.96 -36.20
CA LEU A 117 0.52 3.99 -35.43
C LEU A 117 -0.27 3.59 -34.18
N ILE A 118 -0.72 4.58 -33.39
CA ILE A 118 -1.50 4.34 -32.17
C ILE A 118 -2.75 3.52 -32.46
N LYS A 119 -3.49 3.87 -33.52
CA LYS A 119 -4.68 3.12 -33.96
C LYS A 119 -4.34 1.68 -34.31
N THR A 120 -3.26 1.46 -35.06
CA THR A 120 -2.82 0.13 -35.49
C THR A 120 -2.40 -0.74 -34.30
N CYS A 121 -1.59 -0.17 -33.39
CA CYS A 121 -1.18 -0.82 -32.15
C CYS A 121 -2.38 -1.15 -31.25
N PHE A 122 -3.32 -0.20 -31.08
CA PHE A 122 -4.54 -0.42 -30.30
C PHE A 122 -5.38 -1.55 -30.89
N CYS A 123 -5.69 -1.52 -32.18
CA CYS A 123 -6.44 -2.59 -32.85
C CYS A 123 -5.78 -3.95 -32.65
N ARG A 124 -4.44 -4.02 -32.78
CA ARG A 124 -3.69 -5.25 -32.54
C ARG A 124 -3.87 -5.76 -31.12
N LEU A 125 -3.72 -4.89 -30.12
CA LEU A 125 -3.89 -5.25 -28.71
C LEU A 125 -5.33 -5.71 -28.42
N VAL A 126 -6.35 -5.09 -29.02
CA VAL A 126 -7.74 -5.55 -28.90
C VAL A 126 -7.92 -6.96 -29.47
N VAL A 127 -7.33 -7.25 -30.63
CA VAL A 127 -7.38 -8.60 -31.24
C VAL A 127 -6.68 -9.62 -30.35
N VAL A 128 -5.48 -9.31 -29.85
CA VAL A 128 -4.74 -10.20 -28.93
C VAL A 128 -5.58 -10.48 -27.68
N THR A 129 -6.17 -9.44 -27.09
CA THR A 129 -6.99 -9.57 -25.87
C THR A 129 -8.25 -10.40 -26.10
N SER A 130 -8.95 -10.18 -27.22
CA SER A 130 -10.20 -10.89 -27.53
C SER A 130 -9.98 -12.37 -27.94
N THR A 131 -8.77 -12.72 -28.38
CA THR A 131 -8.42 -14.09 -28.79
C THR A 131 -7.69 -14.89 -27.70
N ALA A 132 -7.11 -14.23 -26.68
CA ALA A 132 -6.42 -14.87 -25.56
C ALA A 132 -7.35 -15.58 -24.54
N VAL A 133 -8.56 -15.98 -24.97
CA VAL A 133 -9.58 -16.61 -24.12
C VAL A 133 -9.09 -17.97 -23.63
N GLY A 134 -8.55 -18.00 -22.41
CA GLY A 134 -8.46 -19.20 -21.58
C GLY A 134 -7.08 -19.70 -21.16
N ALA A 135 -5.95 -19.11 -21.58
CA ALA A 135 -4.68 -19.85 -21.50
C ALA A 135 -3.55 -19.34 -20.61
N ASP A 136 -3.49 -18.07 -20.15
CA ASP A 136 -2.39 -17.71 -19.23
C ASP A 136 -2.68 -16.50 -18.33
N PHE A 137 -2.84 -16.80 -17.03
CA PHE A 137 -2.81 -15.82 -15.93
C PHE A 137 -1.55 -14.94 -15.93
N ALA A 138 -0.51 -15.30 -16.69
CA ALA A 138 0.72 -14.53 -16.81
C ALA A 138 0.51 -13.11 -17.38
N LEU A 139 -0.53 -12.88 -18.19
CA LEU A 139 -0.90 -11.55 -18.71
C LEU A 139 -1.46 -10.60 -17.64
N TRP A 140 -1.92 -11.15 -16.51
CA TRP A 140 -2.63 -10.43 -15.44
C TRP A 140 -1.84 -10.33 -14.13
N ARG A 141 -0.51 -10.53 -14.19
CA ARG A 141 0.39 -10.55 -13.00
C ARG A 141 0.37 -9.28 -12.14
N ASN A 142 -0.24 -8.20 -12.62
CA ASN A 142 -0.34 -6.94 -11.89
C ASN A 142 -1.60 -6.86 -11.01
N GLY A 143 -2.35 -7.96 -10.90
CA GLY A 143 -3.53 -8.06 -10.04
C GLY A 143 -4.64 -7.08 -10.44
N ILE A 144 -5.49 -6.73 -9.46
CA ILE A 144 -6.62 -5.83 -9.65
C ILE A 144 -6.15 -4.43 -10.10
N ALA A 145 -5.07 -3.90 -9.53
CA ALA A 145 -4.54 -2.58 -9.89
C ALA A 145 -4.10 -2.51 -11.35
N GLY A 146 -3.42 -3.56 -11.85
CA GLY A 146 -3.04 -3.63 -13.26
C GLY A 146 -4.23 -3.73 -14.21
N LEU A 147 -5.30 -4.44 -13.80
CA LEU A 147 -6.54 -4.51 -14.55
C LEU A 147 -7.26 -3.16 -14.60
N GLN A 148 -7.33 -2.45 -13.48
CA GLN A 148 -7.88 -1.09 -13.41
C GLN A 148 -7.11 -0.15 -14.36
N GLN A 149 -5.77 -0.19 -14.32
CA GLN A 149 -4.91 0.59 -15.21
C GLN A 149 -5.17 0.24 -16.69
N LEU A 150 -5.28 -1.04 -17.03
CA LEU A 150 -5.59 -1.46 -18.40
C LEU A 150 -6.92 -0.89 -18.88
N VAL A 151 -7.98 -0.99 -18.07
CA VAL A 151 -9.29 -0.43 -18.42
C VAL A 151 -9.19 1.08 -18.61
N ALA A 152 -8.43 1.77 -17.75
CA ALA A 152 -8.23 3.21 -17.86
C ALA A 152 -7.51 3.58 -19.18
N ASP A 153 -6.37 2.94 -19.47
CA ASP A 153 -5.58 3.20 -20.68
C ASP A 153 -6.37 2.90 -21.96
N VAL A 154 -7.17 1.83 -21.96
CA VAL A 154 -8.07 1.50 -23.08
C VAL A 154 -9.08 2.61 -23.34
N LEU A 155 -9.77 3.08 -22.29
CA LEU A 155 -10.83 4.08 -22.45
C LEU A 155 -10.27 5.43 -22.87
N LEU A 156 -9.09 5.79 -22.38
CA LEU A 156 -8.34 6.98 -22.81
C LEU A 156 -7.94 6.87 -24.29
N LEU A 157 -7.39 5.73 -24.70
CA LEU A 157 -7.03 5.47 -26.10
C LEU A 157 -8.26 5.46 -27.01
N GLN A 158 -9.35 4.84 -26.59
CA GLN A 158 -10.59 4.83 -27.37
C GLN A 158 -11.12 6.26 -27.54
N THR A 159 -11.09 7.06 -26.47
CA THR A 159 -11.49 8.48 -26.53
C THR A 159 -10.58 9.28 -27.46
N TYR A 160 -9.26 9.09 -27.36
CA TYR A 160 -8.27 9.70 -28.23
C TYR A 160 -8.50 9.39 -29.72
N LEU A 161 -8.78 8.12 -30.04
CA LEU A 161 -9.02 7.69 -31.41
C LEU A 161 -10.31 8.26 -31.98
N MET A 162 -11.37 8.34 -31.16
CA MET A 162 -12.68 8.88 -31.55
C MET A 162 -12.70 10.42 -31.63
N THR A 163 -11.78 11.10 -30.96
CA THR A 163 -11.69 12.57 -30.98
C THR A 163 -11.05 13.02 -32.30
N LEU A 164 -11.72 13.90 -33.03
CA LEU A 164 -11.20 14.49 -34.25
C LEU A 164 -9.99 15.38 -33.91
N SER A 165 -8.87 15.20 -34.62
CA SER A 165 -7.71 16.08 -34.44
C SER A 165 -8.01 17.43 -35.06
N GLU A 166 -7.92 18.51 -34.28
CA GLU A 166 -8.05 19.87 -34.79
C GLU A 166 -6.86 20.27 -35.69
N SER A 167 -5.72 19.57 -35.58
CA SER A 167 -4.53 19.84 -36.37
C SER A 167 -4.24 18.74 -37.39
N ALA A 168 -4.06 19.12 -38.66
CA ALA A 168 -3.67 18.21 -39.73
C ALA A 168 -2.25 17.64 -39.58
N GLN A 169 -1.38 18.29 -38.79
CA GLN A 169 0.01 17.86 -38.59
C GLN A 169 0.16 16.71 -37.58
N HIS A 170 -0.76 16.60 -36.62
CA HIS A 170 -0.77 15.55 -35.59
C HIS A 170 -1.94 14.57 -35.76
N GLY A 171 -2.80 14.82 -36.76
CA GLY A 171 -3.91 13.95 -37.12
C GLY A 171 -3.47 12.68 -37.85
N SER A 172 -4.47 11.89 -38.24
CA SER A 172 -4.24 10.76 -39.10
C SER A 172 -3.85 11.25 -40.51
N TYR A 173 -2.99 10.52 -41.22
CA TYR A 173 -2.77 10.63 -42.67
C TYR A 173 -4.09 10.78 -43.40
N LEU A 174 -5.10 9.97 -43.06
CA LEU A 174 -6.41 10.07 -43.72
C LEU A 174 -7.10 11.41 -43.43
N ASP A 175 -6.95 12.01 -42.24
CA ASP A 175 -7.50 13.33 -41.92
C ASP A 175 -6.92 14.43 -42.83
N ALA A 176 -5.71 14.25 -43.36
CA ALA A 176 -5.10 15.20 -44.28
C ALA A 176 -5.68 15.15 -45.71
N TYR A 177 -6.33 14.05 -46.09
CA TYR A 177 -6.77 13.81 -47.48
C TYR A 177 -8.25 13.51 -47.63
N LEU A 178 -8.96 13.16 -46.56
CA LEU A 178 -10.36 12.76 -46.59
C LEU A 178 -11.21 13.64 -45.66
N PRO A 179 -12.44 13.98 -46.05
CA PRO A 179 -13.42 14.58 -45.13
C PRO A 179 -13.69 13.68 -43.92
N ALA A 180 -13.90 14.29 -42.75
CA ALA A 180 -14.15 13.58 -41.49
C ALA A 180 -15.21 12.46 -41.56
N PRO A 181 -16.34 12.59 -42.29
CA PRO A 181 -17.30 11.49 -42.41
C PRO A 181 -16.75 10.24 -43.11
N LEU A 182 -15.85 10.40 -44.09
CA LEU A 182 -15.21 9.27 -44.78
C LEU A 182 -14.12 8.62 -43.93
N VAL A 183 -13.36 9.43 -43.18
CA VAL A 183 -12.40 8.90 -42.18
C VAL A 183 -13.16 8.07 -41.15
N HIS A 184 -14.26 8.60 -40.59
CA HIS A 184 -15.08 7.88 -39.64
C HIS A 184 -15.64 6.57 -40.20
N LEU A 185 -16.08 6.57 -41.47
CA LEU A 185 -16.51 5.36 -42.15
C LEU A 185 -15.38 4.32 -42.23
N VAL A 186 -14.18 4.71 -42.67
CA VAL A 186 -13.02 3.82 -42.72
C VAL A 186 -12.64 3.30 -41.33
N ASP A 187 -12.66 4.18 -40.33
CA ASP A 187 -12.37 3.84 -38.93
C ASP A 187 -13.37 2.81 -38.39
N SER A 188 -14.65 2.92 -38.75
CA SER A 188 -15.69 1.96 -38.34
C SER A 188 -15.46 0.53 -38.88
N PHE A 189 -14.73 0.38 -39.98
CA PHE A 189 -14.33 -0.94 -40.51
C PHE A 189 -13.01 -1.45 -39.90
N LEU A 190 -12.08 -0.56 -39.57
CA LEU A 190 -10.73 -0.92 -39.12
C LEU A 190 -10.61 -1.09 -37.61
N VAL A 191 -11.37 -0.32 -36.83
CA VAL A 191 -11.34 -0.36 -35.37
C VAL A 191 -12.49 -1.21 -34.88
N PRO A 192 -12.24 -2.31 -34.14
CA PRO A 192 -13.32 -3.08 -33.53
C PRO A 192 -14.19 -2.13 -32.68
N LEU A 193 -15.50 -2.15 -32.95
CA LEU A 193 -16.46 -1.09 -32.58
C LEU A 193 -16.51 -0.76 -31.07
N SER A 194 -15.96 -1.61 -30.20
CA SER A 194 -15.87 -1.33 -28.76
C SER A 194 -15.00 -2.39 -28.07
N PHE A 195 -13.85 -2.01 -27.49
CA PHE A 195 -13.08 -2.91 -26.60
C PHE A 195 -13.95 -3.30 -25.39
N VAL A 196 -14.76 -2.36 -24.91
CA VAL A 196 -15.73 -2.59 -23.83
C VAL A 196 -16.64 -3.78 -24.17
N ASP A 197 -17.25 -3.80 -25.35
CA ASP A 197 -18.16 -4.87 -25.74
C ASP A 197 -17.43 -6.16 -26.11
N ALA A 198 -16.25 -6.04 -26.73
CA ALA A 198 -15.48 -7.17 -27.22
C ALA A 198 -14.79 -7.95 -26.08
N VAL A 199 -14.38 -7.26 -25.01
CA VAL A 199 -13.55 -7.82 -23.95
C VAL A 199 -14.22 -7.65 -22.59
N ILE A 200 -14.40 -6.41 -22.12
CA ILE A 200 -14.82 -6.14 -20.74
C ILE A 200 -16.17 -6.80 -20.43
N LEU A 201 -17.18 -6.57 -21.27
CA LEU A 201 -18.52 -7.11 -21.06
C LEU A 201 -18.61 -8.62 -21.28
N LYS A 202 -17.73 -9.21 -22.10
CA LYS A 202 -17.68 -10.66 -22.34
C LYS A 202 -16.88 -11.43 -21.30
N GLN A 203 -15.94 -10.77 -20.62
CA GLN A 203 -15.02 -11.38 -19.66
C GLN A 203 -15.23 -10.80 -18.25
N ARG A 204 -16.49 -10.74 -17.80
CA ARG A 204 -16.86 -10.18 -16.48
C ARG A 204 -16.19 -10.85 -15.29
N SER A 205 -15.74 -12.11 -15.44
CA SER A 205 -14.98 -12.81 -14.38
C SER A 205 -13.56 -12.27 -14.20
N ILE A 206 -12.99 -11.64 -15.23
CA ILE A 206 -11.67 -11.00 -15.18
C ILE A 206 -11.84 -9.52 -14.89
N PHE A 207 -12.71 -8.87 -15.64
CA PHE A 207 -13.06 -7.46 -15.46
C PHE A 207 -14.27 -7.36 -14.56
N ASP A 208 -14.08 -7.66 -13.28
CA ASP A 208 -15.13 -7.51 -12.29
C ASP A 208 -15.69 -6.09 -12.37
N PRO A 209 -17.02 -5.92 -12.58
CA PRO A 209 -17.60 -4.61 -12.74
C PRO A 209 -17.23 -3.71 -11.56
N VAL A 210 -17.32 -4.22 -10.34
CA VAL A 210 -17.17 -3.40 -9.15
C VAL A 210 -15.70 -3.21 -8.78
N ALA A 211 -14.91 -4.27 -8.69
CA ALA A 211 -13.51 -4.19 -8.25
C ALA A 211 -12.54 -3.64 -9.30
N VAL A 212 -12.86 -3.77 -10.60
CA VAL A 212 -11.96 -3.36 -11.70
C VAL A 212 -12.55 -2.19 -12.49
N VAL A 213 -13.74 -2.36 -13.06
CA VAL A 213 -14.29 -1.39 -14.02
C VAL A 213 -14.69 -0.10 -13.33
N GLY A 214 -15.39 -0.18 -12.19
CA GLY A 214 -15.82 0.98 -11.42
C GLY A 214 -14.67 1.92 -11.07
N PRO A 215 -13.61 1.46 -10.39
CA PRO A 215 -12.47 2.30 -10.02
C PRO A 215 -11.78 2.95 -11.22
N ALA A 216 -11.63 2.21 -12.32
CA ALA A 216 -11.07 2.76 -13.56
C ALA A 216 -11.97 3.87 -14.14
N VAL A 217 -13.28 3.64 -14.21
CA VAL A 217 -14.25 4.64 -14.69
C VAL A 217 -14.27 5.87 -13.78
N LEU A 218 -14.21 5.69 -12.46
CA LEU A 218 -14.16 6.80 -11.51
C LEU A 218 -12.91 7.66 -11.74
N THR A 219 -11.74 7.03 -11.88
CA THR A 219 -10.46 7.72 -12.17
C THR A 219 -10.53 8.54 -13.47
N LEU A 220 -11.30 8.07 -14.45
CA LEU A 220 -11.44 8.70 -15.76
C LEU A 220 -12.55 9.73 -15.88
N ARG A 221 -13.38 9.92 -14.85
CA ARG A 221 -14.56 10.81 -14.89
C ARG A 221 -14.24 12.23 -15.36
N GLU A 222 -13.06 12.74 -15.03
CA GLU A 222 -12.60 14.09 -15.42
C GLU A 222 -11.87 14.14 -16.77
N HIS A 223 -11.44 12.98 -17.28
CA HIS A 223 -10.58 12.88 -18.47
C HIS A 223 -11.32 12.40 -19.71
N VAL A 224 -12.46 11.73 -19.54
CA VAL A 224 -13.20 11.07 -20.61
C VAL A 224 -14.63 11.60 -20.66
N PRO A 225 -15.18 11.89 -21.87
CA PRO A 225 -16.57 12.33 -22.00
C PRO A 225 -17.56 11.34 -21.35
N PRO A 226 -18.58 11.83 -20.61
CA PRO A 226 -19.57 10.97 -19.96
C PRO A 226 -20.26 9.98 -20.91
N ALA A 227 -20.46 10.37 -22.18
CA ALA A 227 -21.04 9.50 -23.21
C ALA A 227 -20.21 8.23 -23.46
N THR A 228 -18.88 8.31 -23.36
CA THR A 228 -17.99 7.15 -23.53
C THR A 228 -18.03 6.23 -22.30
N LEU A 229 -18.22 6.79 -21.11
CA LEU A 229 -18.27 6.03 -19.85
C LEU A 229 -19.66 5.42 -19.59
N ALA A 230 -20.73 6.01 -20.12
CA ALA A 230 -22.12 5.60 -19.86
C ALA A 230 -22.41 4.10 -20.08
N PRO A 231 -21.90 3.43 -21.15
CA PRO A 231 -22.12 1.99 -21.35
C PRO A 231 -21.48 1.10 -20.27
N LEU A 232 -20.46 1.60 -19.57
CA LEU A 232 -19.83 0.91 -18.44
C LEU A 232 -20.53 1.22 -17.12
N VAL A 233 -20.96 2.47 -16.93
CA VAL A 233 -21.66 2.90 -15.71
C VAL A 233 -23.03 2.23 -15.58
N ALA A 234 -23.81 2.13 -16.65
CA ALA A 234 -25.17 1.58 -16.57
C ALA A 234 -25.23 0.14 -16.03
N PRO A 235 -24.40 -0.81 -16.50
CA PRO A 235 -24.32 -2.16 -15.91
C PRO A 235 -23.88 -2.15 -14.44
N LEU A 236 -22.93 -1.28 -14.05
CA LEU A 236 -22.43 -1.18 -12.67
C LEU A 236 -23.55 -0.82 -11.70
N LEU A 237 -24.40 0.12 -12.09
CA LEU A 237 -25.50 0.60 -11.26
C LEU A 237 -26.68 -0.38 -11.25
N ALA A 238 -26.94 -1.06 -12.38
CA ALA A 238 -27.99 -2.08 -12.45
C ALA A 238 -27.74 -3.26 -11.50
N THR A 239 -26.47 -3.57 -11.21
CA THR A 239 -26.08 -4.66 -10.30
C THR A 239 -26.16 -4.31 -8.81
N ALA A 240 -26.75 -3.19 -8.41
CA ALA A 240 -26.93 -2.79 -7.00
C ALA A 240 -27.48 -3.91 -6.10
N GLN A 241 -28.46 -4.67 -6.61
CA GLN A 241 -29.09 -5.78 -5.89
C GLN A 241 -28.26 -7.06 -5.94
N GLU A 242 -27.33 -7.16 -6.90
CA GLU A 242 -26.46 -8.31 -7.17
C GLU A 242 -25.01 -8.08 -6.73
N LEU A 243 -24.74 -7.04 -5.93
CA LEU A 243 -23.37 -6.72 -5.51
C LEU A 243 -22.69 -7.96 -4.89
N PRO A 244 -21.41 -8.18 -5.16
CA PRO A 244 -20.68 -9.36 -4.67
C PRO A 244 -20.58 -9.35 -3.14
N ASN A 245 -20.53 -10.54 -2.51
CA ASN A 245 -20.30 -10.61 -1.07
C ASN A 245 -18.84 -10.24 -0.71
N ASP A 246 -17.92 -10.46 -1.62
CA ASP A 246 -16.49 -10.15 -1.57
C ASP A 246 -16.17 -8.79 -2.21
N MET A 247 -16.87 -7.76 -1.77
CA MET A 247 -16.65 -6.38 -2.21
C MET A 247 -15.24 -5.90 -1.87
N THR A 248 -14.61 -5.15 -2.78
CA THR A 248 -13.36 -4.43 -2.47
C THR A 248 -13.67 -3.00 -2.08
N LEU A 249 -12.81 -2.37 -1.27
CA LEU A 249 -12.99 -0.96 -0.88
C LEU A 249 -13.07 -0.03 -2.09
N HIS A 250 -12.13 -0.15 -3.03
CA HIS A 250 -12.12 0.66 -4.25
C HIS A 250 -13.41 0.48 -5.05
N GLY A 251 -13.91 -0.75 -5.13
CA GLY A 251 -15.17 -1.02 -5.80
C GLY A 251 -16.38 -0.41 -5.12
N LEU A 252 -16.44 -0.45 -3.79
CA LEU A 252 -17.48 0.24 -3.02
C LEU A 252 -17.44 1.76 -3.22
N ILE A 253 -16.24 2.36 -3.16
CA ILE A 253 -16.04 3.80 -3.42
C ILE A 253 -16.53 4.15 -4.83
N ALA A 254 -16.07 3.39 -5.83
CA ALA A 254 -16.48 3.62 -7.21
C ALA A 254 -17.99 3.51 -7.40
N TYR A 255 -18.61 2.50 -6.81
CA TYR A 255 -20.05 2.31 -6.87
C TYR A 255 -20.80 3.51 -6.26
N LEU A 256 -20.40 3.95 -5.06
CA LEU A 256 -21.02 5.09 -4.38
C LEU A 256 -20.82 6.40 -5.16
N CYS A 257 -19.61 6.69 -5.66
CA CYS A 257 -19.35 7.91 -6.44
C CYS A 257 -19.99 7.93 -7.84
N LEU A 258 -20.30 6.77 -8.41
CA LEU A 258 -20.94 6.66 -9.73
C LEU A 258 -22.47 6.58 -9.62
N ALA A 259 -23.02 6.36 -8.43
CA ALA A 259 -24.46 6.36 -8.22
C ALA A 259 -25.04 7.76 -8.48
N PRO A 260 -26.07 7.90 -9.35
CA PRO A 260 -26.65 9.20 -9.69
C PRO A 260 -27.35 9.84 -8.48
N ASP A 261 -27.98 9.02 -7.65
CA ASP A 261 -28.67 9.42 -6.43
C ASP A 261 -28.16 8.59 -5.24
N LEU A 262 -27.34 9.20 -4.38
CA LEU A 262 -26.88 8.64 -3.11
C LEU A 262 -27.99 8.75 -2.04
N GLY A 263 -29.11 8.06 -2.29
CA GLY A 263 -30.19 7.99 -1.32
C GLY A 263 -29.78 7.29 -0.02
N MET A 264 -30.29 7.75 1.13
CA MET A 264 -29.96 7.16 2.44
C MET A 264 -30.30 5.67 2.55
N ASP A 265 -31.28 5.18 1.80
CA ASP A 265 -31.60 3.74 1.74
C ASP A 265 -30.46 2.92 1.14
N LEU A 266 -29.83 3.42 0.07
CA LEU A 266 -28.67 2.78 -0.54
C LEU A 266 -27.48 2.81 0.40
N VAL A 267 -27.23 3.97 1.02
CA VAL A 267 -26.15 4.16 1.99
C VAL A 267 -26.33 3.20 3.18
N ALA A 268 -27.52 3.11 3.76
CA ALA A 268 -27.83 2.20 4.87
C ALA A 268 -27.70 0.73 4.46
N THR A 269 -28.09 0.38 3.23
CA THR A 269 -27.91 -0.98 2.68
C THR A 269 -26.42 -1.32 2.57
N MET A 270 -25.60 -0.40 2.06
CA MET A 270 -24.15 -0.60 1.93
C MET A 270 -23.46 -0.65 3.29
N ALA A 271 -23.85 0.21 4.23
CA ALA A 271 -23.40 0.19 5.61
C ALA A 271 -23.66 -1.17 6.28
N THR A 272 -24.87 -1.70 6.10
CA THR A 272 -25.26 -3.00 6.67
C THR A 272 -24.52 -4.16 6.01
N ARG A 273 -24.32 -4.10 4.69
CA ARG A 273 -23.73 -5.20 3.92
C ARG A 273 -22.20 -5.24 4.01
N TYR A 274 -21.55 -4.07 4.08
CA TYR A 274 -20.09 -3.93 4.06
C TYR A 274 -19.60 -3.03 5.21
N PRO A 275 -19.90 -3.38 6.48
CA PRO A 275 -19.64 -2.53 7.65
C PRO A 275 -18.19 -2.03 7.73
N LEU A 276 -17.23 -2.89 7.43
CA LEU A 276 -15.81 -2.61 7.49
C LEU A 276 -15.31 -1.66 6.40
N LEU A 277 -15.84 -1.83 5.19
CA LEU A 277 -15.43 -1.04 4.02
C LEU A 277 -16.18 0.28 3.95
N PHE A 278 -17.33 0.36 4.62
CA PHE A 278 -18.22 1.49 4.53
C PHE A 278 -17.57 2.78 5.05
N VAL A 279 -16.92 2.75 6.21
CA VAL A 279 -16.29 3.95 6.78
C VAL A 279 -15.18 4.53 5.88
N PRO A 280 -14.16 3.76 5.46
CA PRO A 280 -13.14 4.27 4.54
C PRO A 280 -13.76 4.70 3.20
N ALA A 281 -14.80 4.02 2.74
CA ALA A 281 -15.50 4.41 1.51
C ALA A 281 -16.21 5.76 1.65
N MET A 282 -16.95 5.96 2.75
CA MET A 282 -17.65 7.22 3.02
C MET A 282 -16.68 8.38 3.21
N ARG A 283 -15.51 8.14 3.80
CA ARG A 283 -14.44 9.15 3.87
C ARG A 283 -14.02 9.61 2.47
N ALA A 284 -13.83 8.68 1.53
CA ALA A 284 -13.48 9.01 0.15
C ALA A 284 -14.63 9.70 -0.59
N VAL A 285 -15.85 9.17 -0.47
CA VAL A 285 -17.04 9.66 -1.18
C VAL A 285 -17.48 11.05 -0.69
N ALA A 286 -17.42 11.31 0.61
CA ALA A 286 -17.88 12.58 1.18
C ALA A 286 -17.06 13.78 0.72
N LYS A 287 -15.81 13.57 0.29
CA LYS A 287 -15.00 14.63 -0.33
C LYS A 287 -15.66 15.21 -1.58
N ASP A 288 -16.32 14.36 -2.36
CA ASP A 288 -16.87 14.73 -3.67
C ASP A 288 -18.40 14.90 -3.64
N HIS A 289 -19.07 14.42 -2.58
CA HIS A 289 -20.53 14.35 -2.48
C HIS A 289 -21.10 14.89 -1.15
N CYS A 290 -20.38 15.76 -0.43
CA CYS A 290 -20.82 16.27 0.88
C CYS A 290 -22.25 16.85 0.87
N ASP A 291 -22.63 17.60 -0.18
CA ASP A 291 -23.93 18.26 -0.29
C ASP A 291 -25.11 17.28 -0.48
N ALA A 292 -24.84 16.07 -0.97
CA ALA A 292 -25.85 15.06 -1.28
C ALA A 292 -26.08 14.06 -0.13
N LEU A 293 -25.25 14.10 0.91
CA LEU A 293 -25.22 13.11 1.97
C LEU A 293 -25.83 13.67 3.26
N ASP A 294 -26.71 12.90 3.92
CA ASP A 294 -27.07 13.18 5.32
C ASP A 294 -25.90 12.74 6.21
N VAL A 295 -24.92 13.64 6.29
CA VAL A 295 -23.69 13.47 7.05
C VAL A 295 -23.95 13.09 8.51
N MET A 296 -25.04 13.58 9.12
CA MET A 296 -25.37 13.27 10.51
C MET A 296 -25.86 11.83 10.65
N ALA A 297 -26.71 11.38 9.73
CA ALA A 297 -27.15 9.99 9.68
C ALA A 297 -25.97 9.04 9.37
N ILE A 298 -25.04 9.44 8.49
CA ILE A 298 -23.83 8.66 8.21
C ILE A 298 -22.92 8.61 9.44
N GLY A 299 -22.73 9.72 10.15
CA GLY A 299 -21.97 9.73 11.40
C GLY A 299 -22.55 8.78 12.45
N ALA A 300 -23.89 8.72 12.57
CA ALA A 300 -24.57 7.77 13.44
C ALA A 300 -24.39 6.30 12.98
N MET A 301 -24.40 6.04 11.67
CA MET A 301 -24.09 4.70 11.14
C MET A 301 -22.64 4.31 11.38
N VAL A 302 -21.68 5.22 11.15
CA VAL A 302 -20.27 5.00 11.45
C VAL A 302 -20.10 4.61 12.92
N LEU A 303 -20.79 5.28 13.84
CA LEU A 303 -20.81 4.94 15.26
C LEU A 303 -21.31 3.51 15.52
N GLU A 304 -22.46 3.16 14.98
CA GLU A 304 -23.08 1.84 15.17
C GLU A 304 -22.21 0.71 14.59
N LEU A 305 -21.70 0.89 13.38
CA LEU A 305 -20.85 -0.10 12.71
C LEU A 305 -19.53 -0.28 13.45
N SER A 306 -18.96 0.81 13.98
CA SER A 306 -17.69 0.78 14.71
C SER A 306 -17.75 -0.07 15.98
N ALA A 307 -18.91 -0.09 16.63
CA ALA A 307 -19.12 -0.95 17.80
C ALA A 307 -19.08 -2.45 17.44
N ARG A 308 -19.47 -2.82 16.21
CA ARG A 308 -19.53 -4.22 15.74
C ARG A 308 -18.18 -4.77 15.26
N LEU A 309 -17.19 -3.91 15.04
CA LEU A 309 -15.87 -4.27 14.50
C LEU A 309 -15.10 -5.28 15.35
N PHE A 310 -15.45 -5.37 16.63
CA PHE A 310 -14.74 -6.18 17.61
C PHE A 310 -15.30 -7.61 17.74
N GLU A 311 -16.35 -7.94 16.99
CA GLU A 311 -17.07 -9.22 17.13
C GLU A 311 -16.69 -10.28 16.07
N ASP A 312 -16.08 -9.90 14.93
CA ASP A 312 -15.80 -10.82 13.81
C ASP A 312 -14.36 -10.71 13.27
N GLU A 313 -13.55 -11.73 13.53
CA GLU A 313 -12.13 -11.79 13.13
C GLU A 313 -11.96 -12.17 11.65
N ALA A 314 -12.92 -12.90 11.05
CA ALA A 314 -12.84 -13.39 9.67
C ALA A 314 -12.91 -12.26 8.64
N THR A 315 -13.55 -11.15 9.01
CA THR A 315 -13.82 -10.01 8.13
C THR A 315 -12.61 -9.08 7.96
N THR A 316 -11.61 -9.15 8.86
CA THR A 316 -10.45 -8.23 8.86
C THR A 316 -9.55 -8.35 7.62
N SER A 317 -9.54 -9.52 6.96
CA SER A 317 -8.72 -9.82 5.77
C SER A 317 -8.90 -8.85 4.60
N GLN A 318 -10.10 -8.28 4.40
CA GLN A 318 -10.37 -7.33 3.31
C GLN A 318 -9.75 -5.94 3.53
N LEU A 319 -9.59 -5.53 4.80
CA LEU A 319 -9.00 -4.24 5.16
C LEU A 319 -7.46 -4.26 5.08
N VAL A 320 -6.87 -5.44 5.22
CA VAL A 320 -5.41 -5.65 5.19
C VAL A 320 -4.79 -5.05 3.94
N VAL A 321 -5.34 -5.40 2.77
CA VAL A 321 -4.84 -4.93 1.48
C VAL A 321 -4.86 -3.40 1.38
N HIS A 322 -5.86 -2.74 1.98
CA HIS A 322 -5.98 -1.29 1.96
C HIS A 322 -4.98 -0.60 2.90
N TYR A 323 -4.89 -1.07 4.14
CA TYR A 323 -4.05 -0.40 5.16
C TYR A 323 -2.57 -0.80 5.09
N GLU A 324 -2.22 -1.99 4.58
CA GLU A 324 -0.83 -2.38 4.34
C GLU A 324 -0.11 -1.44 3.37
N GLN A 325 -0.82 -0.94 2.36
CA GLN A 325 -0.25 -0.03 1.35
C GLN A 325 -0.14 1.41 1.84
N SER A 326 -1.00 1.81 2.79
CA SER A 326 -1.24 3.22 3.08
C SER A 326 -0.38 3.77 4.22
N MET A 327 0.18 2.92 5.10
CA MET A 327 0.78 3.42 6.33
C MET A 327 2.07 2.70 6.74
N ALA A 328 3.11 3.48 7.05
CA ALA A 328 4.37 3.01 7.60
C ALA A 328 4.26 2.84 9.13
N TRP A 329 3.66 1.73 9.59
CA TRP A 329 3.44 1.47 11.01
C TRP A 329 4.53 0.61 11.68
N PRO A 330 4.63 0.64 13.03
CA PRO A 330 5.56 -0.19 13.80
C PRO A 330 5.41 -1.68 13.49
N THR A 331 6.53 -2.37 13.31
CA THR A 331 6.61 -3.81 12.94
C THR A 331 6.05 -4.79 13.97
N THR A 332 5.56 -4.31 15.11
CA THR A 332 5.13 -5.15 16.24
C THR A 332 3.62 -5.37 16.34
N ALA A 333 2.81 -4.61 15.60
CA ALA A 333 1.36 -4.79 15.63
C ALA A 333 0.90 -5.96 14.74
N THR A 334 -0.18 -6.59 15.15
CA THR A 334 -0.88 -7.61 14.38
C THR A 334 -1.65 -6.98 13.23
N VAL A 335 -1.92 -7.76 12.18
CA VAL A 335 -2.72 -7.34 11.02
C VAL A 335 -4.10 -6.80 11.43
N VAL A 336 -4.71 -7.41 12.45
CA VAL A 336 -6.00 -7.00 13.01
C VAL A 336 -5.90 -5.63 13.71
N GLU A 337 -4.85 -5.41 14.52
CA GLU A 337 -4.56 -4.11 15.13
C GLU A 337 -4.44 -3.01 14.07
N PHE A 338 -3.72 -3.28 12.98
CA PHE A 338 -3.56 -2.32 11.88
C PHE A 338 -4.89 -1.95 11.22
N CYS A 339 -5.74 -2.94 10.96
CA CYS A 339 -7.03 -2.69 10.32
C CYS A 339 -7.97 -1.87 11.23
N ILE A 340 -7.99 -2.18 12.52
CA ILE A 340 -8.80 -1.46 13.51
C ILE A 340 -8.30 -0.03 13.67
N LEU A 341 -6.99 0.17 13.78
CA LEU A 341 -6.38 1.51 13.88
C LEU A 341 -6.67 2.36 12.65
N GLY A 342 -6.50 1.80 11.44
CA GLY A 342 -6.82 2.49 10.20
C GLY A 342 -8.29 2.90 10.14
N LEU A 343 -9.19 1.99 10.53
CA LEU A 343 -10.62 2.21 10.50
C LEU A 343 -11.08 3.27 11.51
N LEU A 344 -10.54 3.25 12.73
CA LEU A 344 -10.81 4.26 13.75
C LEU A 344 -10.24 5.62 13.34
N THR A 345 -9.09 5.65 12.66
CA THR A 345 -8.51 6.87 12.08
C THR A 345 -9.42 7.44 11.00
N ASP A 346 -9.91 6.61 10.09
CA ASP A 346 -10.83 7.02 9.02
C ASP A 346 -12.16 7.52 9.56
N ALA A 347 -12.75 6.80 10.52
CA ALA A 347 -13.98 7.22 11.21
C ALA A 347 -13.81 8.57 11.90
N THR A 348 -12.74 8.73 12.67
CA THR A 348 -12.48 9.98 13.40
C THR A 348 -12.25 11.14 12.43
N THR A 349 -11.48 10.91 11.36
CA THR A 349 -11.23 11.94 10.35
C THR A 349 -12.51 12.33 9.60
N PHE A 350 -13.36 11.35 9.30
CA PHE A 350 -14.67 11.61 8.69
C PHE A 350 -15.56 12.44 9.62
N LEU A 351 -15.66 12.06 10.89
CA LEU A 351 -16.49 12.77 11.87
C LEU A 351 -15.95 14.18 12.15
N ASP A 352 -14.64 14.38 12.27
CA ASP A 352 -14.02 15.70 12.43
C ASP A 352 -14.35 16.64 11.26
N ALA A 353 -14.25 16.14 10.03
CA ALA A 353 -14.51 16.94 8.84
C ALA A 353 -16.00 17.28 8.66
N TYR A 354 -16.91 16.34 8.97
CA TYR A 354 -18.30 16.44 8.53
C TYR A 354 -19.32 16.43 9.68
N ALA A 355 -19.08 15.71 10.78
CA ALA A 355 -20.01 15.60 11.91
C ALA A 355 -19.32 15.80 13.27
N PRO A 356 -18.64 16.94 13.51
CA PRO A 356 -17.74 17.09 14.66
C PRO A 356 -18.46 16.95 16.01
N SER A 357 -19.75 17.28 16.08
CA SER A 357 -20.57 17.10 17.29
C SER A 357 -20.73 15.64 17.71
N GLN A 358 -20.49 14.67 16.81
CA GLN A 358 -20.57 13.24 17.09
C GLN A 358 -19.24 12.65 17.55
N LEU A 359 -18.12 13.37 17.43
CA LEU A 359 -16.78 12.86 17.77
C LEU A 359 -16.68 12.38 19.22
N GLN A 360 -17.24 13.11 20.18
CA GLN A 360 -17.19 12.73 21.59
C GLN A 360 -18.00 11.46 21.86
N ALA A 361 -19.21 11.37 21.30
CA ALA A 361 -20.04 10.16 21.43
C ALA A 361 -19.36 8.96 20.77
N PHE A 362 -18.69 9.18 19.65
CA PHE A 362 -17.84 8.20 18.98
C PHE A 362 -16.69 7.73 19.86
N ALA A 363 -15.89 8.66 20.38
CA ALA A 363 -14.80 8.37 21.31
C ALA A 363 -15.24 7.49 22.48
N ILE A 364 -16.37 7.82 23.10
CA ILE A 364 -16.93 7.04 24.20
C ILE A 364 -17.31 5.63 23.74
N ALA A 365 -18.10 5.52 22.67
CA ALA A 365 -18.62 4.23 22.22
C ALA A 365 -17.52 3.23 21.83
N TRP A 366 -16.50 3.65 21.06
CA TRP A 366 -15.45 2.72 20.65
C TRP A 366 -14.46 2.41 21.77
N THR A 367 -14.21 3.34 22.70
CA THR A 367 -13.41 3.01 23.90
C THR A 367 -14.14 2.00 24.78
N ASP A 368 -15.44 2.14 24.98
CA ASP A 368 -16.24 1.14 25.71
C ASP A 368 -16.26 -0.21 24.99
N ALA A 369 -16.39 -0.23 23.67
CA ALA A 369 -16.32 -1.45 22.87
C ALA A 369 -14.94 -2.14 22.98
N LEU A 370 -13.85 -1.37 22.92
CA LEU A 370 -12.50 -1.90 23.13
C LEU A 370 -12.30 -2.46 24.53
N ARG A 371 -12.83 -1.81 25.58
CA ARG A 371 -12.77 -2.33 26.96
C ARG A 371 -13.54 -3.64 27.11
N GLY A 372 -14.63 -3.81 26.36
CA GLY A 372 -15.46 -5.02 26.37
C GLY A 372 -14.87 -6.19 25.58
N SER A 373 -13.89 -5.95 24.70
CA SER A 373 -13.25 -7.01 23.93
C SER A 373 -12.46 -7.94 24.84
N ALA A 374 -12.63 -9.25 24.67
CA ALA A 374 -11.88 -10.28 25.38
C ALA A 374 -10.38 -10.31 24.99
N GLN A 375 -10.00 -9.58 23.93
CA GLN A 375 -8.61 -9.41 23.52
C GLN A 375 -7.90 -8.48 24.52
N ARG A 376 -6.72 -8.91 24.95
CA ARG A 376 -5.95 -8.44 26.12
C ARG A 376 -5.96 -6.91 26.31
N ILE A 377 -5.95 -6.46 27.57
CA ILE A 377 -5.87 -5.04 27.97
C ILE A 377 -4.67 -4.29 27.32
N ASP A 378 -3.63 -5.01 26.91
CA ASP A 378 -2.50 -4.50 26.12
C ASP A 378 -2.93 -3.95 24.74
N PHE A 379 -3.88 -4.61 24.09
CA PHE A 379 -4.46 -4.19 22.80
C PHE A 379 -5.16 -2.85 22.93
N PHE A 380 -5.97 -2.67 23.99
CA PHE A 380 -6.65 -1.41 24.29
C PHE A 380 -5.65 -0.27 24.37
N THR A 381 -4.66 -0.40 25.25
CA THR A 381 -3.71 0.69 25.51
C THR A 381 -2.81 0.97 24.32
N HIS A 382 -2.43 -0.06 23.56
CA HIS A 382 -1.71 0.13 22.30
C HIS A 382 -2.55 0.89 21.27
N CYS A 383 -3.80 0.48 21.06
CA CYS A 383 -4.68 1.10 20.07
C CYS A 383 -4.96 2.57 20.41
N VAL A 384 -5.36 2.87 21.65
CA VAL A 384 -5.65 4.25 22.07
C VAL A 384 -4.41 5.13 21.99
N PHE A 385 -3.25 4.62 22.40
CA PHE A 385 -1.99 5.37 22.33
C PHE A 385 -1.60 5.70 20.88
N CYS A 386 -1.67 4.72 19.98
CA CYS A 386 -1.40 4.92 18.55
C CYS A 386 -2.41 5.90 17.92
N LEU A 387 -3.69 5.80 18.27
CA LEU A 387 -4.72 6.73 17.78
C LEU A 387 -4.46 8.16 18.24
N LEU A 388 -4.18 8.39 19.52
CA LEU A 388 -3.86 9.73 20.03
C LEU A 388 -2.66 10.36 19.31
N TYR A 389 -1.67 9.55 18.96
CA TYR A 389 -0.53 10.01 18.18
C TYR A 389 -0.92 10.34 16.73
N THR A 390 -1.71 9.48 16.09
CA THR A 390 -2.16 9.63 14.70
C THR A 390 -3.12 10.80 14.52
N LEU A 391 -3.97 11.03 15.53
CA LEU A 391 -5.05 12.00 15.54
C LEU A 391 -4.68 13.23 16.37
N HIS A 392 -3.39 13.52 16.55
CA HIS A 392 -2.93 14.64 17.38
C HIS A 392 -3.57 15.96 16.95
N ASP A 393 -3.62 16.23 15.64
CA ASP A 393 -4.22 17.44 15.10
C ASP A 393 -5.74 17.53 15.35
N VAL A 394 -6.44 16.40 15.28
CA VAL A 394 -7.89 16.31 15.59
C VAL A 394 -8.10 16.55 17.09
N CYS A 395 -7.30 15.92 17.95
CA CYS A 395 -7.38 16.10 19.40
C CYS A 395 -7.01 17.53 19.84
N ALA A 396 -6.12 18.20 19.11
CA ALA A 396 -5.81 19.61 19.35
C ALA A 396 -6.97 20.54 19.02
N ARG A 397 -7.77 20.22 17.98
CA ARG A 397 -9.01 20.95 17.64
C ARG A 397 -10.16 20.61 18.58
N HIS A 398 -10.30 19.34 18.92
CA HIS A 398 -11.35 18.76 19.77
C HIS A 398 -10.74 18.31 21.09
N LYS A 399 -10.39 19.30 21.92
CA LYS A 399 -9.66 19.10 23.18
C LYS A 399 -10.39 18.21 24.16
N ASP A 400 -11.72 18.30 24.21
CA ASP A 400 -12.59 17.43 24.99
C ASP A 400 -12.40 15.94 24.62
N VAL A 401 -12.36 15.64 23.32
CA VAL A 401 -12.10 14.30 22.80
C VAL A 401 -10.69 13.85 23.16
N GLY A 402 -9.68 14.70 22.93
CA GLY A 402 -8.28 14.40 23.27
C GLY A 402 -8.10 14.10 24.75
N VAL A 403 -8.61 14.97 25.63
CA VAL A 403 -8.57 14.80 27.10
C VAL A 403 -9.29 13.54 27.52
N PHE A 404 -10.47 13.25 26.95
CA PHE A 404 -11.22 12.03 27.25
C PHE A 404 -10.41 10.77 26.90
N LEU A 405 -9.86 10.71 25.68
CA LEU A 405 -9.09 9.56 25.21
C LEU A 405 -7.80 9.37 26.01
N ALA A 406 -7.05 10.44 26.29
CA ALA A 406 -5.83 10.38 27.09
C ALA A 406 -6.12 9.99 28.55
N SER A 407 -7.18 10.54 29.16
CA SER A 407 -7.57 10.20 30.53
C SER A 407 -8.02 8.75 30.64
N THR A 408 -8.79 8.29 29.65
CA THR A 408 -9.21 6.89 29.53
C THR A 408 -8.00 5.97 29.39
N CYS A 409 -7.08 6.24 28.46
CA CYS A 409 -5.86 5.47 28.26
C CYS A 409 -5.01 5.41 29.55
N ARG A 410 -4.82 6.55 30.21
CA ARG A 410 -4.08 6.65 31.47
C ARG A 410 -4.70 5.81 32.58
N THR A 411 -6.03 5.83 32.70
CA THR A 411 -6.77 5.07 33.71
C THR A 411 -6.58 3.58 33.49
N GLU A 412 -6.70 3.10 32.25
CA GLU A 412 -6.47 1.70 31.90
C GLU A 412 -5.00 1.29 32.12
N LEU A 413 -4.03 2.12 31.69
CA LEU A 413 -2.60 1.87 31.96
C LEU A 413 -2.31 1.75 33.46
N GLY A 414 -2.97 2.55 34.30
CA GLY A 414 -2.86 2.46 35.76
C GLY A 414 -3.48 1.19 36.33
N ALA A 415 -4.63 0.76 35.80
CA ALA A 415 -5.26 -0.49 36.16
C ALA A 415 -4.38 -1.70 35.80
N ILE A 416 -3.79 -1.71 34.60
CA ILE A 416 -2.81 -2.72 34.16
C ILE A 416 -1.60 -2.71 35.08
N ALA A 417 -0.99 -1.55 35.33
CA ALA A 417 0.17 -1.46 36.20
C ALA A 417 -0.11 -2.05 37.59
N THR A 418 -1.29 -1.80 38.14
CA THR A 418 -1.71 -2.33 39.44
C THR A 418 -1.95 -3.83 39.41
N GLN A 419 -2.68 -4.32 38.40
CA GLN A 419 -2.98 -5.75 38.23
C GLN A 419 -1.70 -6.55 38.00
N VAL A 420 -0.88 -6.12 37.06
CA VAL A 420 0.36 -6.80 36.70
C VAL A 420 1.35 -6.73 37.87
N ALA A 421 1.53 -5.60 38.55
CA ALA A 421 2.39 -5.54 39.74
C ALA A 421 1.93 -6.49 40.88
N ALA A 422 0.64 -6.77 40.97
CA ALA A 422 0.10 -7.73 41.95
C ALA A 422 0.33 -9.19 41.55
N THR A 423 0.39 -9.50 40.24
CA THR A 423 0.54 -10.87 39.73
C THR A 423 1.96 -11.24 39.32
N LEU A 424 2.83 -10.25 39.04
CA LEU A 424 4.14 -10.51 38.49
C LEU A 424 5.06 -11.07 39.58
N PRO A 425 5.57 -12.31 39.44
CA PRO A 425 6.58 -12.79 40.35
C PRO A 425 7.81 -11.87 40.24
N PRO A 426 8.50 -11.60 41.37
CA PRO A 426 9.77 -10.88 41.31
C PRO A 426 10.68 -11.61 40.33
N LEU A 427 11.38 -10.87 39.46
CA LEU A 427 12.43 -11.46 38.63
C LEU A 427 13.34 -12.24 39.58
N PRO A 428 13.55 -13.55 39.35
CA PRO A 428 14.44 -14.33 40.17
C PRO A 428 15.75 -13.58 40.23
N SER A 429 16.19 -13.25 41.44
CA SER A 429 17.36 -12.38 41.57
C SER A 429 18.49 -13.06 40.80
N VAL A 430 19.13 -12.34 39.87
CA VAL A 430 20.28 -12.86 39.13
C VAL A 430 21.37 -13.35 40.09
N ALA A 431 21.37 -12.85 41.34
CA ALA A 431 22.22 -13.34 42.42
C ALA A 431 21.99 -14.82 42.81
N MET A 432 20.87 -15.45 42.44
CA MET A 432 20.63 -16.89 42.68
C MET A 432 21.31 -17.82 41.67
N ALA A 433 21.76 -17.30 40.51
CA ALA A 433 22.43 -18.10 39.48
C ALA A 433 23.94 -17.87 39.42
N ILE A 434 24.44 -16.86 40.14
CA ILE A 434 25.86 -16.67 40.36
C ILE A 434 26.22 -17.55 41.56
N ASP A 435 26.69 -18.76 41.29
CA ASP A 435 27.25 -19.64 42.33
C ASP A 435 28.24 -18.81 43.16
N ASP A 436 28.25 -18.91 44.49
CA ASP A 436 29.12 -18.12 45.38
C ASP A 436 30.63 -18.28 45.03
N GLY A 437 30.96 -19.31 44.23
CA GLY A 437 32.26 -19.53 43.63
C GLY A 437 32.65 -18.56 42.50
N LEU A 438 31.70 -17.92 41.80
CA LEU A 438 32.01 -17.15 40.58
C LEU A 438 32.90 -15.94 40.87
N ALA A 439 32.65 -15.23 41.97
CA ALA A 439 33.46 -14.08 42.37
C ALA A 439 34.91 -14.47 42.75
N ASN A 440 35.16 -15.75 43.02
CA ASN A 440 36.45 -16.26 43.47
C ASN A 440 37.31 -16.86 42.35
N ASP A 441 36.75 -17.08 41.15
CA ASP A 441 37.44 -17.75 40.04
C ASP A 441 38.52 -16.88 39.38
N CYS A 442 38.25 -15.59 39.14
CA CYS A 442 39.23 -14.63 38.63
C CYS A 442 38.75 -13.17 38.75
N ALA A 443 39.66 -12.21 38.58
CA ALA A 443 39.35 -10.78 38.62
C ALA A 443 38.22 -10.37 37.66
N SER A 444 38.17 -10.94 36.45
CA SER A 444 37.09 -10.66 35.50
C SER A 444 35.73 -11.21 35.94
N CYS A 445 35.69 -12.33 36.67
CA CYS A 445 34.44 -12.84 37.24
C CYS A 445 33.98 -12.00 38.43
N ALA A 446 34.92 -11.54 39.26
CA ALA A 446 34.65 -10.62 40.38
C ALA A 446 34.13 -9.27 39.88
N ASP A 447 34.75 -8.70 38.84
CA ASP A 447 34.30 -7.46 38.19
C ASP A 447 32.91 -7.63 37.57
N PHE A 448 32.65 -8.76 36.91
CA PHE A 448 31.34 -9.07 36.33
C PHE A 448 30.26 -9.30 37.39
N ALA A 449 30.57 -10.00 38.50
CA ALA A 449 29.67 -10.17 39.62
C ALA A 449 29.37 -8.82 40.30
N THR A 450 30.37 -7.97 40.50
CA THR A 450 30.23 -6.60 41.03
C THR A 450 29.38 -5.74 40.09
N PHE A 451 29.59 -5.86 38.78
CA PHE A 451 28.77 -5.22 37.76
C PHE A 451 27.30 -5.63 37.85
N LEU A 452 27.00 -6.94 37.95
CA LEU A 452 25.63 -7.45 38.07
C LEU A 452 24.95 -7.06 39.40
N GLN A 453 25.73 -6.90 40.47
CA GLN A 453 25.23 -6.46 41.78
C GLN A 453 24.92 -4.95 41.82
N ASN A 454 25.47 -4.13 40.91
CA ASN A 454 25.18 -2.71 40.85
C ASN A 454 23.73 -2.43 40.37
N ALA A 455 22.92 -1.79 41.21
CA ALA A 455 21.51 -1.53 40.92
C ALA A 455 21.28 -0.55 39.74
N ALA A 456 22.15 0.46 39.58
CA ALA A 456 22.05 1.44 38.48
C ALA A 456 22.39 0.81 37.11
N VAL A 457 23.23 -0.22 37.13
CA VAL A 457 23.59 -0.99 35.94
C VAL A 457 22.45 -1.91 35.49
N ARG A 458 21.70 -2.51 36.43
CA ARG A 458 20.54 -3.36 36.12
C ARG A 458 19.44 -2.61 35.36
N GLU A 459 19.29 -1.32 35.62
CA GLU A 459 18.39 -0.41 34.88
C GLU A 459 18.88 -0.15 33.43
N TYR A 460 20.20 -0.24 33.20
CA TYR A 460 20.86 0.03 31.92
C TYR A 460 20.99 -1.19 31.01
N ILE A 461 20.87 -2.41 31.54
CA ILE A 461 21.02 -3.67 30.80
C ILE A 461 20.02 -3.77 29.62
N GLY A 462 18.90 -3.05 29.64
CA GLY A 462 17.98 -2.92 28.49
C GLY A 462 18.55 -2.16 27.28
N LYS A 463 19.66 -1.42 27.42
CA LYS A 463 20.29 -0.63 26.37
C LYS A 463 21.80 -0.81 26.40
N THR A 464 22.24 -1.89 25.74
CA THR A 464 23.58 -2.01 25.13
C THR A 464 24.76 -1.92 26.11
N TYR A 465 25.26 -3.08 26.57
CA TYR A 465 26.60 -3.18 27.14
C TYR A 465 27.63 -3.13 26.00
N ALA A 466 27.90 -1.93 25.47
CA ALA A 466 28.97 -1.75 24.50
C ALA A 466 30.32 -2.00 25.19
N THR A 467 30.98 -3.12 24.88
CA THR A 467 32.34 -3.43 25.31
C THR A 467 33.33 -2.47 24.65
N THR A 468 33.35 -1.23 25.11
CA THR A 468 34.41 -0.28 24.81
C THR A 468 35.44 -0.36 25.93
N GLY A 469 36.37 -1.31 25.80
CA GLY A 469 37.67 -1.23 26.47
C GLY A 469 37.94 -2.09 27.72
N THR A 470 37.11 -3.06 28.09
CA THR A 470 37.43 -3.97 29.22
C THR A 470 38.24 -5.20 28.79
N PRO A 471 39.12 -5.75 29.68
CA PRO A 471 39.98 -6.89 29.39
C PRO A 471 39.14 -8.10 28.97
N ALA A 472 39.72 -8.97 28.12
CA ALA A 472 39.09 -10.17 27.61
C ALA A 472 38.32 -10.92 28.71
N LEU A 473 36.98 -10.89 28.65
CA LEU A 473 36.13 -11.66 29.57
C LEU A 473 36.62 -13.11 29.59
N CYS A 474 36.79 -13.69 30.78
CA CYS A 474 37.24 -15.07 30.88
C CYS A 474 36.19 -16.02 30.29
N ALA A 475 36.59 -17.25 29.94
CA ALA A 475 35.69 -18.23 29.33
C ALA A 475 34.46 -18.53 30.21
N HIS A 476 34.59 -18.43 31.54
CA HIS A 476 33.49 -18.63 32.49
C HIS A 476 32.44 -17.51 32.40
N VAL A 477 32.87 -16.24 32.41
CA VAL A 477 31.98 -15.08 32.25
C VAL A 477 31.32 -15.10 30.88
N ARG A 478 32.03 -15.49 29.80
CA ARG A 478 31.41 -15.65 28.47
C ARG A 478 30.32 -16.72 28.47
N ALA A 479 30.54 -17.85 29.15
CA ALA A 479 29.54 -18.92 29.22
C ALA A 479 28.26 -18.50 29.96
N ILE A 480 28.34 -17.55 30.89
CA ILE A 480 27.22 -17.04 31.70
C ILE A 480 26.58 -15.78 31.09
N ALA A 481 27.37 -14.92 30.43
CA ALA A 481 26.87 -13.75 29.73
C ALA A 481 26.07 -14.12 28.46
N VAL A 482 26.35 -15.27 27.84
CA VAL A 482 25.63 -15.78 26.65
C VAL A 482 24.15 -16.09 26.91
N PRO A 483 23.72 -16.72 28.02
CA PRO A 483 22.29 -16.84 28.34
C PRO A 483 21.60 -15.52 28.72
N ALA A 484 22.34 -14.43 28.98
CA ALA A 484 21.76 -13.09 29.16
C ALA A 484 21.53 -12.33 27.83
N GLN A 485 21.88 -12.91 26.67
CA GLN A 485 21.81 -12.28 25.35
C GLN A 485 20.44 -12.36 24.63
N CYS A 486 19.33 -12.42 25.37
CA CYS A 486 18.05 -11.98 24.80
C CYS A 486 17.97 -10.44 24.65
N LEU A 487 19.04 -9.73 24.99
CA LEU A 487 19.28 -8.34 24.66
C LEU A 487 19.99 -8.23 23.31
N ARG A 488 19.25 -7.83 22.28
CA ARG A 488 19.81 -7.44 20.97
C ARG A 488 20.95 -6.43 21.16
N MET A 489 22.16 -6.81 20.79
CA MET A 489 23.22 -5.86 20.50
C MET A 489 23.21 -5.59 18.99
N GLU A 490 22.74 -4.42 18.59
CA GLU A 490 23.02 -3.92 17.24
C GLU A 490 24.49 -3.50 17.19
N ASP A 491 25.33 -4.37 16.64
CA ASP A 491 26.65 -3.99 16.15
C ASP A 491 26.45 -3.22 14.83
N ARG A 492 26.90 -1.97 14.79
CA ARG A 492 26.75 -1.10 13.61
C ARG A 492 27.72 -1.45 12.47
N GLN A 493 28.56 -2.47 12.59
CA GLN A 493 29.58 -2.76 11.56
C GLN A 493 29.78 -4.23 11.11
N SER A 494 29.02 -5.24 11.57
CA SER A 494 29.23 -6.62 11.08
C SER A 494 28.13 -7.11 10.12
N PHE A 495 28.52 -7.27 8.85
CA PHE A 495 27.66 -7.79 7.76
C PHE A 495 27.70 -9.33 7.62
N LEU A 496 28.41 -10.08 8.47
CA LEU A 496 28.53 -11.53 8.31
C LEU A 496 28.65 -12.26 9.66
N GLY A 497 27.61 -13.02 10.01
CA GLY A 497 27.69 -14.17 10.92
C GLY A 497 26.97 -14.03 12.27
N SER A 498 25.69 -14.37 12.33
CA SER A 498 25.01 -14.69 13.59
C SER A 498 25.38 -16.11 14.03
N VAL A 499 26.30 -16.23 14.98
CA VAL A 499 26.65 -17.51 15.62
C VAL A 499 25.64 -17.77 16.75
N TYR A 500 24.69 -18.68 16.52
CA TYR A 500 23.80 -19.19 17.57
C TYR A 500 24.53 -20.26 18.38
N ILE A 501 24.88 -19.97 19.64
CA ILE A 501 25.36 -20.99 20.58
C ILE A 501 24.21 -21.39 21.51
N ARG A 502 23.58 -22.51 21.21
CA ARG A 502 22.50 -23.13 21.99
C ARG A 502 23.11 -23.91 23.16
N LYS A 503 23.24 -23.27 24.32
CA LYS A 503 23.33 -23.96 25.61
C LYS A 503 22.32 -23.36 26.55
N GLU A 504 21.16 -23.99 26.63
CA GLU A 504 20.17 -23.76 27.68
C GLU A 504 20.85 -23.98 29.04
N PRO A 505 20.83 -23.02 29.97
CA PRO A 505 21.26 -23.26 31.34
C PRO A 505 20.44 -24.44 31.88
N ARG A 506 21.11 -25.48 32.37
CA ARG A 506 20.41 -26.66 32.92
C ARG A 506 19.48 -26.20 34.05
N GLY A 507 18.17 -26.40 33.86
CA GLY A 507 17.15 -26.08 34.85
C GLY A 507 16.48 -24.71 34.72
N VAL A 508 16.83 -23.90 33.72
CA VAL A 508 16.13 -22.64 33.42
C VAL A 508 15.35 -22.80 32.11
N ASP A 509 14.03 -22.68 32.19
CA ASP A 509 13.18 -22.57 31.00
C ASP A 509 13.38 -21.16 30.39
N VAL A 510 14.23 -21.08 29.38
CA VAL A 510 14.58 -19.82 28.68
C VAL A 510 13.34 -19.16 28.09
N ALA A 511 12.37 -19.94 27.59
CA ALA A 511 11.14 -19.39 27.04
C ALA A 511 10.28 -18.75 28.14
N ALA A 512 10.19 -19.37 29.31
CA ALA A 512 9.50 -18.79 30.47
C ALA A 512 10.22 -17.53 30.99
N TRP A 513 11.56 -17.53 31.00
CA TRP A 513 12.35 -16.37 31.40
C TRP A 513 12.18 -15.19 30.43
N ASP A 514 12.24 -15.44 29.12
CA ASP A 514 12.04 -14.41 28.10
C ASP A 514 10.62 -13.85 28.13
N ALA A 515 9.62 -14.69 28.40
CA ALA A 515 8.25 -14.24 28.61
C ALA A 515 8.16 -13.31 29.83
N LEU A 516 8.72 -13.71 30.98
CA LEU A 516 8.73 -12.90 32.19
C LEU A 516 9.51 -11.58 32.00
N ALA A 517 10.66 -11.62 31.34
CA ALA A 517 11.47 -10.43 31.05
C ALA A 517 10.72 -9.45 30.12
N LYS A 518 10.00 -9.95 29.11
CA LYS A 518 9.12 -9.11 28.26
C LYS A 518 8.02 -8.44 29.06
N GLU A 519 7.38 -9.16 30.00
CA GLU A 519 6.35 -8.59 30.88
C GLU A 519 6.93 -7.49 31.80
N HIS A 520 8.12 -7.70 32.37
CA HIS A 520 8.83 -6.68 33.16
C HIS A 520 9.25 -5.46 32.31
N MET A 521 9.71 -5.66 31.07
CA MET A 521 10.03 -4.55 30.15
C MET A 521 8.79 -3.75 29.76
N MET A 522 7.65 -4.42 29.54
CA MET A 522 6.38 -3.77 29.28
C MET A 522 5.95 -2.90 30.46
N LEU A 523 6.04 -3.42 31.70
CA LEU A 523 5.80 -2.67 32.93
C LEU A 523 6.68 -1.43 33.05
N ALA A 524 7.98 -1.56 32.76
CA ALA A 524 8.93 -0.44 32.85
C ALA A 524 8.57 0.71 31.88
N GLY A 525 7.87 0.42 30.79
CA GLY A 525 7.38 1.43 29.84
C GLY A 525 6.10 2.15 30.29
N LEU A 526 5.30 1.57 31.20
CA LEU A 526 4.00 2.13 31.60
C LEU A 526 4.10 3.52 32.24
N PRO A 527 5.00 3.80 33.20
CA PRO A 527 5.12 5.14 33.79
C PRO A 527 5.41 6.23 32.76
N SER A 528 6.24 5.92 31.75
CA SER A 528 6.55 6.87 30.67
C SER A 528 5.33 7.15 29.80
N ARG A 529 4.54 6.12 29.45
CA ARG A 529 3.29 6.28 28.69
C ARG A 529 2.25 7.07 29.48
N MET A 530 2.08 6.78 30.77
CA MET A 530 1.17 7.54 31.65
C MET A 530 1.58 9.00 31.76
N ARG A 531 2.89 9.29 31.89
CA ARG A 531 3.40 10.66 31.88
C ARG A 531 3.09 11.39 30.56
N TYR A 532 3.25 10.73 29.41
CA TYR A 532 2.84 11.32 28.13
C TYR A 532 1.34 11.66 28.08
N MET A 533 0.49 10.80 28.64
CA MET A 533 -0.95 11.12 28.73
C MET A 533 -1.18 12.34 29.63
N ASP A 534 -0.51 12.43 30.78
CA ASP A 534 -0.59 13.59 31.68
C ASP A 534 -0.13 14.88 30.99
N GLU A 535 0.95 14.82 30.21
CA GLU A 535 1.47 15.95 29.43
C GLU A 535 0.47 16.40 28.35
N TRP A 536 -0.16 15.46 27.62
CA TRP A 536 -1.19 15.80 26.63
C TRP A 536 -2.45 16.38 27.27
N ILE A 537 -2.93 15.81 28.37
CA ILE A 537 -4.07 16.35 29.13
C ILE A 537 -3.76 17.78 29.60
N ALA A 538 -2.58 18.01 30.17
CA ALA A 538 -2.16 19.34 30.60
C ALA A 538 -2.07 20.34 29.44
N ALA A 539 -1.51 19.93 28.29
CA ALA A 539 -1.43 20.76 27.10
C ALA A 539 -2.82 21.20 26.62
N TRP A 540 -3.75 20.26 26.45
CA TRP A 540 -5.09 20.57 25.94
C TRP A 540 -5.97 21.34 26.92
N THR A 541 -5.80 21.15 28.23
CA THR A 541 -6.57 21.90 29.25
C THR A 541 -6.03 23.31 29.52
N SER A 542 -4.72 23.53 29.39
CA SER A 542 -4.10 24.83 29.73
C SER A 542 -4.39 25.95 28.72
N GLU A 543 -4.62 25.62 27.45
CA GLU A 543 -4.92 26.60 26.40
C GLU A 543 -6.32 27.24 26.51
N GLU A 544 -7.27 26.61 27.21
CA GLU A 544 -8.59 27.22 27.45
C GLU A 544 -8.51 28.37 28.47
N ALA A 545 -7.54 28.30 29.40
CA ALA A 545 -7.32 29.33 30.41
C ALA A 545 -6.74 30.62 29.83
N THR A 546 -6.01 30.55 28.72
CA THR A 546 -5.42 31.73 28.06
C THR A 546 -6.37 32.41 27.08
N ALA A 547 -7.23 31.64 26.38
CA ALA A 547 -8.21 32.20 25.44
C ALA A 547 -9.38 32.93 26.15
N SER A 548 -9.78 32.46 27.33
CA SER A 548 -10.86 33.07 28.14
C SER A 548 -10.44 34.35 28.87
N GLY A 549 -9.14 34.59 29.08
CA GLY A 549 -8.62 35.81 29.70
C GLY A 549 -8.36 36.98 28.73
N ALA A 550 -8.44 36.75 27.41
CA ALA A 550 -8.20 37.78 26.39
C ALA A 550 -9.48 38.45 25.84
N SER A 551 -10.67 37.99 26.28
CA SER A 551 -11.98 38.52 25.89
C SER A 551 -12.74 39.24 27.02
N SER A 552 -12.09 39.43 28.17
CA SER A 552 -12.53 40.30 29.27
C SER A 552 -11.66 41.55 29.34
#